data_AF-A0A2V6XZ35-F1
#
_entry.id   AF-A0A2V6XZ35-F1
#
_cell.length_a   1.000
_cell.length_b   1.000
_cell.length_c   1.000
_cell.angle_alpha   90.00
_cell.angle_beta   90.00
_cell.angle_gamma   90.00
#
_symmetry.space_group_name_H-M   'P 1'
#
loop_
_entity.id
_entity.type
_entity.pdbx_description
1 polymer ?
#
loop_
_entity_poly.entity_id
_entity_poly.type
_entity_poly.pdbx_seq_one_letter_code
_entity_poly.pdbx_strand_id
1 'polypeptide(L)'
;FDLALDVAIQADSKIVAAGFTDASGTRDFALARYNANGSLDVNFGPGGRVTTNFGGTRDAATGLAIQADDKIVAAGVSNASGARDFALARYNTDGTLDISFGTGGRVTTDFGGGDGGNAVAFEPKGKIVVAGSSNASSTFDFALARYSAGGPSN
;
A
#
# COMPACT_ATOMS: atom_id res chain seq x y z
N PHE A 1 -6.98 -10.92 14.00
CA PHE A 1 -8.04 -10.12 13.39
C PHE A 1 -7.50 -9.36 12.20
N ASP A 2 -8.36 -9.17 11.20
CA ASP A 2 -8.08 -8.37 10.01
C ASP A 2 -8.76 -7.00 10.18
N LEU A 3 -8.15 -5.94 9.63
CA LEU A 3 -8.76 -4.62 9.59
C LEU A 3 -8.62 -4.05 8.19
N ALA A 4 -9.71 -3.56 7.61
CA ALA A 4 -9.71 -2.73 6.43
C ALA A 4 -9.71 -1.26 6.85
N LEU A 5 -8.81 -0.47 6.26
CA LEU A 5 -8.56 0.93 6.60
C LEU A 5 -8.89 1.87 5.43
N ASP A 6 -8.87 1.37 4.20
CA ASP A 6 -9.26 2.12 3.01
C ASP A 6 -9.94 1.23 1.96
N VAL A 7 -10.68 1.86 1.05
CA VAL A 7 -11.42 1.19 -0.02
C VAL A 7 -11.42 2.02 -1.29
N ALA A 8 -11.29 1.35 -2.43
CA ALA A 8 -11.37 1.96 -3.75
C ALA A 8 -12.17 1.07 -4.72
N ILE A 9 -12.79 1.69 -5.73
CA ILE A 9 -13.60 1.01 -6.74
C ILE A 9 -12.86 1.06 -8.08
N GLN A 10 -12.64 -0.10 -8.70
CA GLN A 10 -12.07 -0.22 -10.04
C GLN A 10 -13.10 0.18 -11.12
N ALA A 11 -12.63 0.47 -12.34
CA ALA A 11 -13.52 0.88 -13.44
C ALA A 11 -14.58 -0.18 -13.81
N ASP A 12 -14.28 -1.45 -13.56
CA ASP A 12 -15.19 -2.58 -13.76
C ASP A 12 -16.14 -2.83 -12.56
N SER A 13 -16.22 -1.88 -11.63
CA SER A 13 -17.01 -1.94 -10.39
C SER A 13 -16.57 -2.99 -9.38
N LYS A 14 -15.40 -3.62 -9.54
CA LYS A 14 -14.79 -4.39 -8.44
C LYS A 14 -14.35 -3.45 -7.33
N ILE A 15 -14.39 -3.94 -6.10
CA ILE A 15 -14.09 -3.18 -4.89
C ILE A 15 -12.81 -3.74 -4.28
N VAL A 16 -11.81 -2.90 -4.07
CA VAL A 16 -10.56 -3.29 -3.40
C VAL A 16 -10.55 -2.65 -2.02
N ALA A 17 -10.38 -3.46 -0.98
CA ALA A 17 -10.16 -3.00 0.38
C ALA A 17 -8.69 -3.24 0.76
N ALA A 18 -8.09 -2.29 1.48
CA ALA A 18 -6.71 -2.38 1.96
C ALA A 18 -6.63 -2.16 3.47
N GLY A 19 -5.62 -2.76 4.10
CA GLY A 19 -5.44 -2.72 5.54
C GLY A 19 -4.31 -3.62 6.00
N PHE A 20 -4.55 -4.38 7.07
CA PHE A 20 -3.63 -5.39 7.56
C PHE A 20 -4.35 -6.65 8.05
N THR A 21 -3.59 -7.75 8.09
CA THR A 21 -3.96 -9.00 8.76
C THR A 21 -2.90 -9.37 9.79
N ASP A 22 -3.28 -10.07 10.85
CA ASP A 22 -2.35 -10.66 11.83
C ASP A 22 -2.25 -12.19 11.74
N ALA A 23 -2.74 -12.79 10.64
CA ALA A 23 -2.87 -14.24 10.48
C ALA A 23 -1.52 -15.00 10.56
N SER A 24 -0.40 -14.31 10.30
CA SER A 24 0.97 -14.84 10.37
C SER A 24 1.63 -14.68 11.75
N GLY A 25 0.95 -14.06 12.73
CA GLY A 25 1.51 -13.68 14.04
C GLY A 25 2.19 -12.31 14.05
N THR A 26 2.35 -11.69 12.88
CA THR A 26 2.76 -10.29 12.68
C THR A 26 1.71 -9.56 11.86
N ARG A 27 1.70 -8.22 11.89
CA ARG A 27 0.83 -7.48 10.97
C ARG A 27 1.50 -7.37 9.62
N ASP A 28 0.83 -7.85 8.59
CA ASP A 28 1.25 -7.72 7.19
C ASP A 28 0.25 -6.84 6.44
N PHE A 29 0.70 -6.08 5.42
CA PHE A 29 -0.22 -5.42 4.48
C PHE A 29 -1.18 -6.47 3.95
N ALA A 30 -2.47 -6.12 3.87
CA ALA A 30 -3.48 -7.01 3.32
C ALA A 30 -4.39 -6.26 2.38
N LEU A 31 -4.65 -6.84 1.21
CA LEU A 31 -5.72 -6.42 0.31
C LEU A 31 -6.70 -7.57 0.12
N ALA A 32 -7.97 -7.22 -0.04
CA ALA A 32 -9.01 -8.12 -0.50
C ALA A 32 -9.78 -7.46 -1.64
N ARG A 33 -10.16 -8.24 -2.65
CA ARG A 33 -10.99 -7.74 -3.74
C ARG A 33 -12.33 -8.45 -3.79
N TYR A 34 -13.37 -7.67 -4.04
CA TYR A 34 -14.74 -8.12 -4.18
C TYR A 34 -15.24 -7.77 -5.58
N ASN A 35 -16.08 -8.64 -6.14
CA ASN A 35 -16.87 -8.38 -7.33
C ASN A 35 -17.90 -7.28 -7.05
N ALA A 36 -18.47 -6.70 -8.11
CA ALA A 36 -19.51 -5.66 -8.00
C ALA A 36 -20.74 -6.09 -7.18
N ASN A 37 -21.00 -7.40 -7.08
CA ASN A 37 -22.10 -7.96 -6.26
C ASN A 37 -21.71 -8.20 -4.79
N GLY A 38 -20.51 -7.79 -4.36
CA GLY A 38 -20.01 -7.97 -3.00
C GLY A 38 -19.44 -9.36 -2.69
N SER A 39 -19.47 -10.32 -3.61
CA SER A 39 -18.78 -11.61 -3.45
C SER A 39 -17.27 -11.44 -3.59
N LEU A 40 -16.48 -12.28 -2.90
CA LEU A 40 -15.02 -12.23 -2.99
C LEU A 40 -14.55 -12.64 -4.40
N ASP A 41 -13.64 -11.87 -5.00
CA ASP A 41 -13.07 -12.17 -6.32
C ASP A 41 -11.95 -13.19 -6.18
N VAL A 42 -12.28 -14.46 -6.40
CA VAL A 42 -11.33 -15.58 -6.25
C VAL A 42 -10.14 -15.55 -7.21
N ASN A 43 -10.15 -14.67 -8.23
CA ASN A 43 -9.03 -14.48 -9.15
C ASN A 43 -8.03 -13.42 -8.66
N PHE A 44 -8.30 -12.75 -7.53
CA PHE A 44 -7.39 -11.78 -6.93
C PHE A 44 -6.52 -12.45 -5.86
N GLY A 45 -5.42 -13.06 -6.28
CA GLY A 45 -4.59 -13.87 -5.40
C GLY A 45 -5.34 -15.06 -4.76
N PRO A 46 -4.69 -15.77 -3.82
CA PRO A 46 -5.28 -16.94 -3.17
C PRO A 46 -6.54 -16.59 -2.36
N GLY A 47 -7.69 -17.06 -2.84
CA GLY A 47 -8.97 -16.84 -2.16
C GLY A 47 -9.39 -15.37 -2.14
N GLY A 48 -9.01 -14.57 -3.15
CA GLY A 48 -9.41 -13.18 -3.27
C GLY A 48 -8.73 -12.20 -2.31
N ARG A 49 -7.60 -12.62 -1.75
CA ARG A 49 -6.79 -11.86 -0.79
C ARG A 49 -5.32 -11.95 -1.16
N VAL A 50 -4.59 -10.90 -0.83
CA VAL A 50 -3.13 -10.88 -0.91
C VAL A 50 -2.55 -10.27 0.35
N THR A 51 -1.46 -10.85 0.83
CA THR A 51 -0.68 -10.34 1.96
C THR A 51 0.70 -9.92 1.48
N THR A 52 1.27 -8.87 2.07
CA THR A 52 2.59 -8.38 1.71
C THR A 52 3.37 -8.02 2.97
N ASN A 53 4.44 -8.75 3.19
CA ASN A 53 5.36 -8.53 4.29
C ASN A 53 6.56 -7.72 3.79
N PHE A 54 6.95 -6.68 4.53
CA PHE A 54 8.07 -5.80 4.19
C PHE A 54 9.39 -6.19 4.88
N GLY A 55 9.36 -7.23 5.72
CA GLY A 55 10.48 -7.75 6.52
C GLY A 55 10.35 -7.43 8.01
N GLY A 56 9.34 -6.65 8.39
CA GLY A 56 9.07 -6.24 9.76
C GLY A 56 8.02 -7.11 10.47
N THR A 57 7.49 -6.57 11.56
CA THR A 57 6.42 -7.18 12.36
C THR A 57 5.12 -6.38 12.32
N ARG A 58 5.16 -5.16 11.78
CA ARG A 58 4.05 -4.21 11.76
C ARG A 58 4.00 -3.47 10.43
N ASP A 59 3.31 -4.09 9.48
CA ASP A 59 2.99 -3.50 8.20
C ASP A 59 1.47 -3.26 8.13
N ALA A 60 1.06 -2.05 7.76
CA ALA A 60 -0.35 -1.72 7.53
C ALA A 60 -0.54 -0.75 6.37
N ALA A 61 -1.41 -1.11 5.42
CA ALA A 61 -1.87 -0.19 4.38
C ALA A 61 -2.99 0.70 4.94
N THR A 62 -2.78 2.01 4.94
CA THR A 62 -3.71 3.01 5.44
C THR A 62 -4.34 3.83 4.32
N GLY A 63 -3.75 3.80 3.12
CA GLY A 63 -4.26 4.44 1.92
C GLY A 63 -4.17 3.53 0.69
N LEU A 64 -5.12 3.69 -0.22
CA LEU A 64 -5.30 2.88 -1.41
C LEU A 64 -5.72 3.75 -2.60
N ALA A 65 -5.12 3.52 -3.76
CA ALA A 65 -5.57 4.13 -5.00
C ALA A 65 -5.36 3.19 -6.19
N ILE A 66 -6.21 3.34 -7.21
CA ILE A 66 -6.18 2.52 -8.44
C ILE A 66 -5.72 3.40 -9.61
N GLN A 67 -4.66 2.97 -10.29
CA GLN A 67 -4.13 3.63 -11.47
C GLN A 67 -5.03 3.41 -12.69
N ALA A 68 -4.88 4.25 -13.71
CA ALA A 68 -5.68 4.16 -14.94
C ALA A 68 -5.42 2.87 -15.76
N ASP A 69 -4.33 2.15 -15.49
CA ASP A 69 -4.02 0.83 -16.04
C ASP A 69 -4.47 -0.32 -15.12
N ASP A 70 -5.38 -0.01 -14.19
CA ASP A 70 -5.95 -0.91 -13.16
C ASP A 70 -4.93 -1.48 -12.16
N LYS A 71 -3.66 -1.06 -12.19
CA LYS A 71 -2.73 -1.38 -11.11
C LYS A 71 -3.17 -0.74 -9.81
N ILE A 72 -2.94 -1.44 -8.70
CA ILE A 72 -3.36 -1.02 -7.38
C ILE A 72 -2.13 -0.56 -6.61
N VAL A 73 -2.20 0.62 -5.99
CA VAL A 73 -1.15 1.14 -5.10
C VAL A 73 -1.71 1.23 -3.71
N ALA A 74 -1.07 0.54 -2.77
CA ALA A 74 -1.34 0.65 -1.34
C ALA A 74 -0.16 1.36 -0.66
N ALA A 75 -0.46 2.30 0.22
CA ALA A 75 0.54 2.99 1.03
C ALA A 75 0.16 2.92 2.51
N GLY A 76 1.18 3.05 3.36
CA GLY A 76 1.00 3.10 4.80
C GLY A 76 2.33 3.05 5.50
N VAL A 77 2.47 2.11 6.44
CA VAL A 77 3.63 2.05 7.34
C VAL A 77 4.22 0.65 7.38
N SER A 78 5.55 0.54 7.47
CA SER A 78 6.23 -0.71 7.84
C SER A 78 7.25 -0.40 8.94
N ASN A 79 7.60 -1.40 9.76
CA ASN A 79 8.72 -1.29 10.70
C ASN A 79 9.95 -2.13 10.34
N ALA A 80 10.11 -2.49 9.07
CA ALA A 80 11.19 -3.36 8.60
C ALA A 80 12.61 -2.80 8.87
N SER A 81 12.78 -1.49 9.00
CA SER A 81 14.05 -0.82 9.31
C SER A 81 14.32 -0.66 10.82
N GLY A 82 13.36 -1.02 11.68
CA GLY A 82 13.41 -0.83 13.13
C GLY A 82 12.59 0.36 13.65
N ALA A 83 12.34 1.37 12.82
CA ALA A 83 11.38 2.45 13.07
C ALA A 83 10.18 2.31 12.12
N ARG A 84 9.09 3.07 12.34
CA ARG A 84 8.00 3.10 11.36
C ARG A 84 8.43 3.97 10.20
N ASP A 85 8.35 3.45 8.98
CA ASP A 85 8.65 4.18 7.77
C ASP A 85 7.44 4.17 6.83
N PHE A 86 7.34 5.15 5.94
CA PHE A 86 6.46 5.09 4.78
C PHE A 86 6.73 3.77 4.05
N ALA A 87 5.66 3.03 3.78
CA ALA A 87 5.72 1.78 3.03
C ALA A 87 4.70 1.83 1.90
N LEU A 88 5.12 1.43 0.71
CA LEU A 88 4.28 1.35 -0.48
C LEU A 88 4.44 -0.02 -1.14
N ALA A 89 3.34 -0.57 -1.62
CA ALA A 89 3.32 -1.73 -2.50
C ALA A 89 2.47 -1.45 -3.73
N ARG A 90 2.91 -1.93 -4.89
CA ARG A 90 2.11 -1.91 -6.12
C ARG A 90 1.77 -3.32 -6.56
N TYR A 91 0.53 -3.51 -6.95
CA TYR A 91 -0.03 -4.79 -7.38
C TYR A 91 -0.56 -4.68 -8.80
N ASN A 92 -0.42 -5.77 -9.55
CA ASN A 92 -1.11 -6.00 -10.80
C ASN A 92 -2.60 -6.25 -10.56
N THR A 93 -3.37 -6.30 -11.64
CA THR A 93 -4.83 -6.52 -11.61
C THR A 93 -5.24 -7.89 -11.08
N ASP A 94 -4.34 -8.86 -10.99
CA ASP A 94 -4.58 -10.18 -10.40
C ASP A 94 -4.15 -10.26 -8.92
N GLY A 95 -3.68 -9.15 -8.35
CA GLY A 95 -3.18 -9.07 -6.98
C GLY A 95 -1.71 -9.48 -6.80
N THR A 96 -1.03 -9.95 -7.84
CA THR A 96 0.42 -10.19 -7.76
C THR A 96 1.18 -8.87 -7.61
N LEU A 97 2.32 -8.87 -6.92
CA LEU A 97 3.17 -7.68 -6.82
C LEU A 97 3.73 -7.31 -8.21
N ASP A 98 3.68 -6.03 -8.54
CA ASP A 98 4.33 -5.51 -9.74
C ASP A 98 5.83 -5.37 -9.51
N ILE A 99 6.59 -6.38 -9.91
CA ILE A 99 8.04 -6.44 -9.71
C ILE A 99 8.83 -5.31 -10.40
N SER A 100 8.21 -4.55 -11.31
CA SER A 100 8.84 -3.37 -11.92
C SER A 100 8.80 -2.13 -11.01
N PHE A 101 8.08 -2.19 -9.89
CA PHE A 101 7.98 -1.11 -8.91
C PHE A 101 8.96 -1.33 -7.74
N GLY A 102 9.93 -0.43 -7.60
CA GLY A 102 10.88 -0.49 -6.49
C GLY A 102 11.60 -1.84 -6.43
N THR A 103 11.70 -2.41 -5.23
CA THR A 103 12.36 -3.70 -5.01
C THR A 103 11.32 -4.79 -4.76
N GLY A 104 11.04 -5.57 -5.82
CA GLY A 104 10.06 -6.65 -5.75
C GLY A 104 8.64 -6.16 -5.44
N GLY A 105 8.24 -5.04 -6.05
CA GLY A 105 6.91 -4.44 -5.89
C GLY A 105 6.72 -3.58 -4.65
N ARG A 106 7.81 -3.28 -3.91
CA ARG A 106 7.78 -2.58 -2.62
C ARG A 106 8.76 -1.42 -2.59
N VAL A 107 8.40 -0.39 -1.84
CA VAL A 107 9.26 0.75 -1.51
C VAL A 107 9.06 1.11 -0.04
N THR A 108 10.15 1.37 0.68
CA THR A 108 10.11 2.07 1.97
C THR A 108 10.80 3.42 1.83
N THR A 109 10.40 4.41 2.62
CA THR A 109 11.01 5.75 2.61
C THR A 109 11.06 6.25 4.04
N ASP A 110 12.26 6.59 4.49
CA ASP A 110 12.54 7.14 5.83
C ASP A 110 12.61 8.67 5.74
N PHE A 111 11.78 9.35 6.53
CA PHE A 111 11.77 10.80 6.66
C PHE A 111 12.50 11.30 7.91
N GLY A 112 13.13 10.39 8.67
CA GLY A 112 13.70 10.61 9.98
C GLY A 112 12.68 10.27 11.06
N GLY A 113 13.04 9.38 11.99
CA GLY A 113 12.18 9.00 13.09
C GLY A 113 11.11 8.00 12.69
N GLY A 114 9.90 8.16 13.22
CA GLY A 114 8.72 7.38 12.89
C GLY A 114 7.80 8.15 11.94
N ASP A 115 7.55 7.57 10.77
CA ASP A 115 6.72 8.12 9.73
C ASP A 115 5.78 7.07 9.11
N GLY A 116 4.81 7.55 8.33
CA GLY A 116 3.83 6.70 7.68
C GLY A 116 2.95 7.46 6.69
N GLY A 117 2.68 6.82 5.54
CA GLY A 117 1.71 7.30 4.57
C GLY A 117 0.28 7.14 5.09
N ASN A 118 -0.64 7.98 4.60
CA ASN A 118 -2.07 7.90 4.93
C ASN A 118 -2.97 8.04 3.70
N ALA A 119 -2.56 8.79 2.68
CA ALA A 119 -3.35 9.00 1.48
C ALA A 119 -2.49 8.86 0.22
N VAL A 120 -3.08 8.33 -0.85
CA VAL A 120 -2.42 8.12 -2.14
C VAL A 120 -3.19 8.86 -3.22
N ALA A 121 -2.47 9.58 -4.09
CA ALA A 121 -3.01 10.23 -5.27
C ALA A 121 -2.07 10.02 -6.48
N PHE A 122 -2.57 10.30 -7.68
CA PHE A 122 -1.76 10.23 -8.90
C PHE A 122 -1.62 11.61 -9.55
N GLU A 123 -0.40 11.98 -9.94
CA GLU A 123 -0.15 13.09 -10.86
C GLU A 123 -0.43 12.67 -12.31
N PRO A 124 -0.61 13.62 -13.24
CA PRO A 124 -0.55 13.33 -14.68
C PRO A 124 0.70 12.53 -15.05
N LYS A 125 0.57 11.59 -15.99
CA LYS A 125 1.61 10.61 -16.37
C LYS A 125 1.89 9.52 -15.33
N GLY A 126 1.03 9.36 -14.33
CA GLY A 126 1.01 8.16 -13.47
C GLY A 126 2.05 8.13 -12.35
N LYS A 127 2.61 9.29 -11.97
CA LYS A 127 3.43 9.36 -10.74
C LYS A 127 2.53 9.24 -9.53
N ILE A 128 3.04 8.59 -8.50
CA ILE A 128 2.34 8.33 -7.25
C ILE A 128 2.75 9.41 -6.26
N VAL A 129 1.79 10.03 -5.60
CA VAL A 129 2.02 10.97 -4.49
C VAL A 129 1.41 10.37 -3.24
N VAL A 130 2.20 10.31 -2.16
CA VAL A 130 1.73 9.83 -0.86
C VAL A 130 1.90 10.94 0.16
N ALA A 131 0.80 11.29 0.83
CA ALA A 131 0.78 12.21 1.94
C ALA A 131 0.65 11.45 3.26
N GLY A 132 1.31 11.93 4.30
CA GLY A 132 1.33 11.31 5.61
C GLY A 132 1.94 12.21 6.67
N SER A 133 2.56 11.60 7.68
CA SER A 133 3.18 12.31 8.79
C SER A 133 4.53 11.71 9.15
N SER A 134 5.43 12.53 9.69
CA SER A 134 6.70 12.12 10.31
C SER A 134 6.85 12.78 11.68
N ASN A 135 7.58 12.15 12.59
CA ASN A 135 8.02 12.76 13.85
C ASN A 135 9.56 12.92 13.90
N ALA A 136 10.17 13.22 12.75
CA ALA A 136 11.60 13.54 12.65
C ALA A 136 11.98 14.71 13.56
N SER A 137 11.10 15.71 13.68
CA SER A 137 11.19 16.75 14.69
C SER A 137 10.49 16.26 15.98
N SER A 138 10.72 16.90 17.13
CA SER A 138 10.04 16.56 18.40
C SER A 138 8.50 16.74 18.36
N THR A 139 7.92 17.01 17.19
CA THR A 139 6.50 17.18 16.89
C THR A 139 6.12 16.39 15.63
N PHE A 140 4.84 16.04 15.46
CA PHE A 140 4.37 15.45 14.20
C PHE A 140 4.28 16.54 13.11
N ASP A 141 5.01 16.35 12.02
CA ASP A 141 4.98 17.17 10.82
C ASP A 141 4.29 16.42 9.68
N PHE A 142 3.74 17.15 8.70
CA PHE A 142 3.27 16.53 7.47
C PHE A 142 4.46 16.08 6.62
N ALA A 143 4.32 14.93 5.96
CA ALA A 143 5.30 14.39 5.03
C ALA A 143 4.64 14.11 3.67
N LEU A 144 5.36 14.37 2.59
CA LEU A 144 4.91 14.14 1.22
C LEU A 144 6.04 13.48 0.42
N ALA A 145 5.77 12.32 -0.14
CA ALA A 145 6.67 11.64 -1.06
C ALA A 145 6.04 11.53 -2.45
N ARG A 146 6.90 11.57 -3.48
CA ARG A 146 6.51 11.30 -4.85
C ARG A 146 7.36 10.16 -5.40
N TYR A 147 6.69 9.18 -6.00
CA TYR A 147 7.31 7.97 -6.55
C TYR A 147 7.06 7.88 -8.04
N SER A 148 8.08 7.47 -8.79
CA SER A 148 7.93 7.14 -10.20
C SER A 148 7.44 5.71 -10.34
N ALA A 149 6.86 5.38 -11.50
CA ALA A 149 6.41 4.03 -11.77
C ALA A 149 7.56 2.98 -11.77
N GLY A 150 8.83 3.41 -11.84
CA GLY A 150 10.01 2.55 -11.77
C GLY A 150 10.76 2.59 -10.43
N GLY A 151 10.16 3.14 -9.36
CA GLY A 151 10.83 3.38 -8.07
C GLY A 151 11.24 4.85 -7.89
N PRO A 152 11.99 5.21 -6.83
CA PRO A 152 12.39 6.60 -6.63
C PRO A 152 13.28 7.10 -7.78
N SER A 153 12.89 8.22 -8.38
CA SER A 153 13.78 9.05 -9.19
C SER A 153 14.37 10.10 -8.25
N ASN A 154 15.68 10.07 -8.06
CA ASN A 154 16.43 11.11 -7.34
C ASN A 154 16.12 12.51 -7.87
#